data_AF-A0A9P4YAI5-F1
#
_entry.id   AF-A0A9P4YAI5-F1
#
_cell.length_a   1.000
_cell.length_b   1.000
_cell.length_c   1.000
_cell.angle_alpha   90.00
_cell.angle_beta   90.00
_cell.angle_gamma   90.00
#
_symmetry.space_group_name_H-M   'P 1'
#
loop_
_entity.id
_entity.type
_entity.pdbx_description
1 polymer ?
#
loop_
_entity_poly.entity_id
_entity_poly.type
_entity_poly.pdbx_seq_one_letter_code
_entity_poly.pdbx_strand_id
1 'polypeptide(L)'
;MWDVAQEHALAILELETYIFGRTALTGTSRWIEWNVQQWFLTGARAGDWRGTFLTVLNRSYALIHIPGTVGFIAFYYYMSPTFSRFAIARRTMTLCNLFAFVVFIFYPCMPPRLLPMEYGFIDTVNGEDATSVWMSGNFVNRLAAMPSMHFGYAFCIGCVFMYESAALSGAKQMYRRFGKTRNPSETWLPVPGADEENLNASPNHISLEQPGSGGSSTINTTSSSSERSVPSRIAFFAFGVWYPLWVLLTIIATANHYLMDAMVASLVVVMAFTCNRILMNFLPLEDLLLWAWRLEKPVPTTGMRRRRP
;
A
#
# COMPACT_ATOMS: atom_id res chain seq x y z
N MET A 1 -12.51 24.74 18.07
CA MET A 1 -12.18 23.62 17.16
C MET A 1 -11.09 24.02 16.19
N TRP A 2 -11.21 25.16 15.50
CA TRP A 2 -10.15 25.70 14.63
C TRP A 2 -8.84 25.94 15.39
N ASP A 3 -8.89 26.58 16.56
CA ASP A 3 -7.69 26.84 17.37
C ASP A 3 -6.99 25.54 17.82
N VAL A 4 -7.77 24.59 18.34
CA VAL A 4 -7.25 23.25 18.71
C VAL A 4 -6.63 22.53 17.52
N ALA A 5 -7.26 22.58 16.35
CA ALA A 5 -6.74 21.95 15.14
C ALA A 5 -5.45 22.64 14.63
N GLN A 6 -5.32 23.95 14.84
CA GLN A 6 -4.10 24.70 14.56
C GLN A 6 -3.00 24.34 15.56
N GLU A 7 -3.29 24.25 16.85
CA GLU A 7 -2.32 23.81 17.88
C GLU A 7 -1.80 22.39 17.57
N HIS A 8 -2.68 21.47 17.21
CA HIS A 8 -2.29 20.13 16.76
C HIS A 8 -1.41 20.14 15.51
N ALA A 9 -1.73 20.98 14.53
CA ALA A 9 -0.92 21.17 13.33
C ALA A 9 0.51 21.66 13.65
N LEU A 10 0.62 22.66 14.53
CA LEU A 10 1.92 23.16 14.99
C LEU A 10 2.67 22.10 15.79
N ALA A 11 1.99 21.36 16.66
CA ALA A 11 2.58 20.27 17.43
C ALA A 11 3.16 19.17 16.51
N ILE A 12 2.50 18.86 15.40
CA ILE A 12 3.01 17.93 14.38
C ILE A 12 4.30 18.46 13.75
N LEU A 13 4.31 19.73 13.32
CA LEU A 13 5.49 20.35 12.72
C LEU A 13 6.68 20.37 13.69
N GLU A 14 6.45 20.66 14.97
CA GLU A 14 7.50 20.60 15.99
C GLU A 14 7.97 19.16 16.23
N LEU A 15 7.05 18.20 16.34
CA LEU A 15 7.37 16.78 16.48
C LEU A 15 8.22 16.29 15.31
N GLU A 16 7.90 16.71 14.09
CA GLU A 16 8.67 16.40 12.90
C GLU A 16 10.10 16.93 12.98
N THR A 17 10.26 18.20 13.37
CA THR A 17 11.60 18.80 13.50
C THR A 17 12.45 18.08 14.54
N TYR A 18 11.82 17.60 15.61
CA TYR A 18 12.48 16.79 16.63
C TYR A 18 12.88 15.42 16.07
N ILE A 19 11.97 14.70 15.41
CA ILE A 19 12.22 13.37 14.85
C ILE A 19 13.33 13.39 13.79
N PHE A 20 13.34 14.40 12.91
CA PHE A 20 14.36 14.52 11.86
C PHE A 20 15.59 15.33 12.28
N GLY A 21 15.74 15.67 13.56
CA GLY A 21 16.94 16.32 14.09
C GLY A 21 17.21 17.72 13.54
N ARG A 22 16.17 18.45 13.13
CA ARG A 22 16.27 19.81 12.53
C ARG A 22 16.06 20.92 13.55
N THR A 23 16.14 20.62 14.84
CA THR A 23 15.95 21.57 15.95
C THR A 23 17.00 22.68 16.00
N ALA A 24 18.17 22.48 15.37
CA ALA A 24 19.19 23.52 15.24
C ALA A 24 18.83 24.65 14.25
N LEU A 25 17.84 24.44 13.38
CA LEU A 25 17.38 25.44 12.42
C LEU A 25 16.32 26.34 13.06
N THR A 26 16.43 27.66 12.84
CA THR A 26 15.49 28.66 13.35
C THR A 26 14.50 29.10 12.27
N GLY A 27 13.26 29.42 12.67
CA GLY A 27 12.21 29.89 11.77
C GLY A 27 11.51 28.76 11.02
N THR A 28 10.81 29.07 9.93
CA THR A 28 10.00 28.11 9.16
C THR A 28 10.82 27.14 8.30
N SER A 29 12.09 27.47 8.03
CA SER A 29 13.01 26.64 7.24
C SER A 29 13.39 25.32 7.92
N ARG A 30 13.07 25.15 9.20
CA ARG A 30 13.24 23.88 9.92
C ARG A 30 12.24 22.81 9.46
N TRP A 31 11.06 23.21 8.99
CA TRP A 31 10.00 22.30 8.56
C TRP A 31 10.29 21.75 7.16
N ILE A 32 10.24 20.43 6.98
CA ILE A 32 10.59 19.80 5.71
C ILE A 32 9.56 20.17 4.65
N GLU A 33 8.28 20.10 4.99
CA GLU A 33 7.19 20.38 4.05
C GLU A 33 7.21 21.82 3.56
N TRP A 34 7.56 22.76 4.43
CA TRP A 34 7.77 24.15 4.05
C TRP A 34 8.87 24.28 2.98
N ASN A 35 10.02 23.63 3.19
CA ASN A 35 11.13 23.67 2.22
C ASN A 35 10.74 23.06 0.87
N VAL A 36 10.04 21.92 0.90
CA VAL A 36 9.55 21.25 -0.31
C VAL A 36 8.59 22.18 -1.04
N GLN A 37 7.63 22.77 -0.35
CA GLN A 37 6.68 23.68 -0.97
C GLN A 37 7.37 24.92 -1.56
N GLN A 38 8.27 25.56 -0.81
CA GLN A 38 9.00 26.74 -1.31
C GLN A 38 9.88 26.43 -2.52
N TRP A 39 10.43 25.22 -2.62
CA TRP A 39 11.19 24.80 -3.80
C TRP A 39 10.33 24.79 -5.07
N PHE A 40 9.09 24.31 -4.95
CA PHE A 40 8.11 24.35 -6.05
C PHE A 40 7.61 25.76 -6.34
N LEU A 41 7.27 26.53 -5.30
CA LEU A 41 6.76 27.90 -5.44
C LEU A 41 7.80 28.85 -6.05
N THR A 42 9.07 28.71 -5.66
CA THR A 42 10.17 29.49 -6.26
C THR A 42 10.27 29.21 -7.76
N GLY A 43 10.14 27.94 -8.15
CA GLY A 43 10.12 27.56 -9.56
C GLY A 43 8.89 28.07 -10.32
N ALA A 44 7.71 28.09 -9.68
CA ALA A 44 6.51 28.67 -10.26
C ALA A 44 6.64 30.18 -10.50
N ARG A 45 7.23 30.92 -9.54
CA ARG A 45 7.51 32.36 -9.69
C ARG A 45 8.55 32.65 -10.77
N ALA A 46 9.52 31.75 -10.96
CA ALA A 46 10.53 31.86 -12.00
C ALA A 46 10.02 31.49 -13.41
N GLY A 47 8.86 30.83 -13.52
CA GLY A 47 8.35 30.30 -14.79
C GLY A 47 9.07 29.02 -15.26
N ASP A 48 9.70 28.29 -14.34
CA ASP A 48 10.48 27.08 -14.64
C ASP A 48 9.61 25.81 -14.70
N TRP A 49 10.20 24.71 -15.16
CA TRP A 49 9.58 23.37 -15.19
C TRP A 49 9.03 22.91 -13.84
N ARG A 50 9.59 23.40 -12.72
CA ARG A 50 9.13 23.08 -11.36
C ARG A 50 7.72 23.61 -11.11
N GLY A 51 7.38 24.79 -11.64
CA GLY A 51 6.02 25.35 -11.58
C GLY A 51 5.04 24.49 -12.38
N THR A 52 5.40 24.16 -13.62
CA THR A 52 4.62 23.24 -14.46
C THR A 52 4.43 21.89 -13.78
N PHE A 53 5.46 21.38 -13.10
CA PHE A 53 5.40 20.12 -12.37
C PHE A 53 4.46 20.21 -11.15
N LEU A 54 4.45 21.34 -10.43
CA LEU A 54 3.47 21.58 -9.36
C LEU A 54 2.02 21.55 -9.90
N THR A 55 1.76 22.17 -11.05
CA THR A 55 0.44 22.11 -11.70
C THR A 55 0.07 20.67 -12.09
N VAL A 56 1.02 19.87 -12.56
CA VAL A 56 0.80 18.43 -12.85
C VAL A 56 0.45 17.67 -11.57
N LEU A 57 1.16 17.93 -10.46
CA LEU A 57 0.87 17.32 -9.16
C LEU A 57 -0.54 17.70 -8.69
N ASN A 58 -0.91 18.99 -8.72
CA ASN A 58 -2.25 19.49 -8.41
C ASN A 58 -3.35 18.79 -9.25
N ARG A 59 -3.17 18.72 -10.56
CA ARG A 59 -4.15 18.06 -11.46
C ARG A 59 -4.23 16.56 -11.21
N SER A 60 -3.09 15.91 -10.98
CA SER A 60 -3.07 14.47 -10.65
C SER A 60 -3.80 14.18 -9.35
N TYR A 61 -3.66 15.06 -8.34
CA TYR A 61 -4.37 14.98 -7.08
C TYR A 61 -5.89 15.04 -7.29
N ALA A 62 -6.35 16.04 -8.03
CA ALA A 62 -7.77 16.31 -8.24
C ALA A 62 -8.46 15.27 -9.15
N LEU A 63 -7.76 14.78 -10.18
CA LEU A 63 -8.38 13.97 -11.24
C LEU A 63 -8.12 12.46 -11.10
N ILE A 64 -6.95 12.05 -10.62
CA ILE A 64 -6.53 10.65 -10.72
C ILE A 64 -6.86 9.88 -9.45
N HIS A 65 -6.85 10.51 -8.28
CA HIS A 65 -6.91 9.76 -7.02
C HIS A 65 -8.21 8.97 -6.83
N ILE A 66 -9.38 9.60 -6.97
CA ILE A 66 -10.69 8.93 -6.79
C ILE A 66 -10.94 7.90 -7.90
N PRO A 67 -10.89 8.26 -9.21
CA PRO A 67 -11.10 7.29 -10.28
C PRO A 67 -10.04 6.19 -10.28
N GLY A 68 -8.80 6.51 -9.90
CA GLY A 68 -7.72 5.55 -9.79
C GLY A 68 -7.95 4.53 -8.69
N THR A 69 -8.46 4.95 -7.52
CA THR A 69 -8.80 4.02 -6.43
C THR A 69 -9.97 3.11 -6.80
N VAL A 70 -11.03 3.65 -7.40
CA VAL A 70 -12.17 2.85 -7.89
C VAL A 70 -11.73 1.91 -9.01
N GLY A 71 -10.95 2.42 -9.95
CA GLY A 71 -10.36 1.65 -11.05
C GLY A 71 -9.47 0.53 -10.54
N PHE A 72 -8.69 0.76 -9.48
CA PHE A 72 -7.90 -0.29 -8.82
C PHE A 72 -8.78 -1.38 -8.23
N ILE A 73 -9.84 -1.03 -7.49
CA ILE A 73 -10.73 -2.05 -6.90
C ILE A 73 -11.38 -2.89 -7.99
N ALA A 74 -11.86 -2.25 -9.07
CA ALA A 74 -12.40 -2.95 -10.23
C ALA A 74 -11.35 -3.85 -10.89
N PHE A 75 -10.18 -3.31 -11.22
CA PHE A 75 -9.05 -4.05 -11.78
C PHE A 75 -8.66 -5.25 -10.91
N TYR A 76 -8.50 -5.04 -9.61
CA TYR A 76 -8.10 -6.08 -8.68
C TYR A 76 -9.19 -7.14 -8.49
N TYR A 77 -10.47 -6.77 -8.55
CA TYR A 77 -11.58 -7.74 -8.58
C TYR A 77 -11.51 -8.67 -9.79
N TYR A 78 -11.16 -8.14 -10.96
CA TYR A 78 -11.02 -8.93 -12.18
C TYR A 78 -9.73 -9.75 -12.24
N MET A 79 -8.61 -9.19 -11.76
CA MET A 79 -7.28 -9.81 -11.87
C MET A 79 -6.92 -10.69 -10.67
N SER A 80 -7.66 -10.60 -9.55
CA SER A 80 -7.32 -11.35 -8.34
C SER A 80 -7.39 -12.87 -8.58
N PRO A 81 -6.33 -13.63 -8.23
CA PRO A 81 -6.32 -15.09 -8.32
C PRO A 81 -7.39 -15.77 -7.45
N THR A 82 -7.79 -15.14 -6.35
CA THR A 82 -8.69 -15.75 -5.36
C THR A 82 -9.55 -14.69 -4.69
N PHE A 83 -10.80 -15.05 -4.36
CA PHE A 83 -11.70 -14.16 -3.61
C PHE A 83 -11.08 -13.66 -2.31
N SER A 84 -10.40 -14.55 -1.56
CA SER A 84 -9.79 -14.18 -0.29
C SER A 84 -8.77 -13.05 -0.41
N ARG A 85 -7.98 -13.00 -1.49
CA ARG A 85 -7.00 -11.93 -1.74
C ARG A 85 -7.68 -10.59 -1.99
N PHE A 86 -8.70 -10.59 -2.84
CA PHE A 86 -9.52 -9.40 -3.12
C PHE A 86 -10.23 -8.91 -1.84
N ALA A 87 -10.84 -9.84 -1.09
CA ALA A 87 -11.55 -9.53 0.15
C ALA A 87 -10.62 -8.96 1.23
N ILE A 88 -9.36 -9.42 1.30
CA ILE A 88 -8.35 -8.83 2.19
C ILE A 88 -8.11 -7.37 1.82
N ALA A 89 -7.76 -7.08 0.56
CA ALA A 89 -7.49 -5.71 0.12
C ALA A 89 -8.69 -4.77 0.37
N ARG A 90 -9.90 -5.20 -0.02
CA ARG A 90 -11.13 -4.43 0.19
C ARG A 90 -11.40 -4.17 1.67
N ARG A 91 -11.34 -5.19 2.53
CA ARG A 91 -11.60 -5.03 3.98
C ARG A 91 -10.55 -4.16 4.65
N THR A 92 -9.28 -4.28 4.26
CA THR A 92 -8.21 -3.41 4.77
C THR A 92 -8.49 -1.94 4.42
N MET A 93 -8.91 -1.64 3.18
CA MET A 93 -9.28 -0.28 2.80
C MET A 93 -10.49 0.24 3.59
N THR A 94 -11.52 -0.58 3.82
CA THR A 94 -12.69 -0.18 4.64
C THR A 94 -12.31 0.03 6.11
N LEU A 95 -11.49 -0.84 6.70
CA LEU A 95 -10.99 -0.68 8.07
C LEU A 95 -10.08 0.53 8.22
N CYS A 96 -9.30 0.86 7.18
CA CYS A 96 -8.52 2.08 7.14
C CYS A 96 -9.42 3.31 7.33
N ASN A 97 -10.59 3.35 6.67
CA ASN A 97 -11.55 4.45 6.84
C ASN A 97 -12.09 4.52 8.27
N LEU A 98 -12.41 3.37 8.86
CA LEU A 98 -12.90 3.31 10.25
C LEU A 98 -11.84 3.86 11.22
N PHE A 99 -10.60 3.38 11.12
CA PHE A 99 -9.51 3.86 11.98
C PHE A 99 -9.16 5.31 11.73
N ALA A 100 -9.18 5.77 10.47
CA ALA A 100 -8.99 7.18 10.16
C ALA A 100 -10.06 8.06 10.79
N PHE A 101 -11.33 7.61 10.78
CA PHE A 101 -12.41 8.31 11.46
C PHE A 101 -12.20 8.37 12.98
N VAL A 102 -11.73 7.26 13.59
CA VAL A 102 -11.38 7.23 15.02
C VAL A 102 -10.25 8.22 15.32
N VAL A 103 -9.17 8.22 14.55
CA VAL A 103 -8.05 9.16 14.72
C VAL A 103 -8.55 10.60 14.58
N PHE A 104 -9.39 10.89 13.59
CA PHE A 104 -9.95 12.21 13.37
C PHE A 104 -10.80 12.71 14.55
N ILE A 105 -11.58 11.83 15.21
CA ILE A 105 -12.36 12.19 16.40
C ILE A 105 -11.45 12.63 17.55
N PHE A 106 -10.34 11.94 17.76
CA PHE A 106 -9.44 12.22 18.88
C PHE A 106 -8.41 13.31 18.58
N TYR A 107 -8.02 13.47 17.31
CA TYR A 107 -6.94 14.37 16.90
C TYR A 107 -7.31 15.13 15.61
N PRO A 108 -8.25 16.09 15.66
CA PRO A 108 -8.55 16.95 14.53
C PRO A 108 -7.33 17.83 14.23
N CYS A 109 -6.93 17.93 12.95
CA CYS A 109 -5.69 18.58 12.57
C CYS A 109 -5.90 19.49 11.35
N MET A 110 -5.42 20.73 11.45
CA MET A 110 -5.52 21.71 10.38
C MET A 110 -4.46 21.45 9.29
N PRO A 111 -4.84 21.36 8.00
CA PRO A 111 -3.87 21.17 6.93
C PRO A 111 -2.95 22.40 6.75
N PRO A 112 -1.71 22.24 6.26
CA PRO A 112 -0.73 23.33 6.22
C PRO A 112 -1.18 24.55 5.41
N ARG A 113 -1.89 24.35 4.29
CA ARG A 113 -2.45 25.42 3.45
C ARG A 113 -3.45 26.35 4.17
N LEU A 114 -4.04 25.92 5.29
CA LEU A 114 -5.00 26.70 6.08
C LEU A 114 -4.36 27.41 7.28
N LEU A 115 -3.07 27.20 7.53
CA LEU A 115 -2.35 27.90 8.59
C LEU A 115 -2.28 29.41 8.32
N PRO A 116 -2.21 30.25 9.36
CA PRO A 116 -2.01 31.69 9.21
C PRO A 116 -0.82 32.05 8.30
N MET A 117 -0.93 33.15 7.57
CA MET A 117 0.10 33.61 6.62
C MET A 117 1.49 33.81 7.26
N GLU A 118 1.53 34.02 8.57
CA GLU A 118 2.76 34.11 9.38
C GLU A 118 3.68 32.88 9.23
N TYR A 119 3.10 31.71 8.95
CA TYR A 119 3.83 30.45 8.77
C TYR A 119 4.29 30.21 7.31
N GLY A 120 3.81 31.01 6.35
CA GLY A 120 4.31 31.03 4.98
C GLY A 120 3.91 29.85 4.08
N PHE A 121 2.90 29.06 4.45
CA PHE A 121 2.28 28.06 3.56
C PHE A 121 1.32 28.74 2.57
N ILE A 122 1.31 28.29 1.31
CA ILE A 122 0.44 28.84 0.26
C ILE A 122 -0.54 27.77 -0.22
N ASP A 123 -1.82 28.12 -0.39
CA ASP A 123 -2.80 27.22 -0.98
C ASP A 123 -2.67 27.21 -2.52
N THR A 124 -1.96 26.22 -3.05
CA THR A 124 -1.76 26.05 -4.50
C THR A 124 -2.90 25.29 -5.17
N VAL A 125 -3.80 24.67 -4.39
CA VAL A 125 -4.87 23.81 -4.90
C VAL A 125 -6.09 24.65 -5.29
N ASN A 126 -6.45 25.62 -4.45
CA ASN A 126 -7.56 26.52 -4.72
C ASN A 126 -7.19 27.66 -5.69
N GLY A 127 -5.90 27.90 -5.93
CA GLY A 127 -5.43 28.96 -6.84
C GLY A 127 -5.45 28.62 -8.34
N GLU A 128 -5.56 27.33 -8.71
CA GLU A 128 -5.48 26.87 -10.11
C GLU A 128 -6.82 26.35 -10.69
N ASP A 129 -7.97 26.70 -10.12
CA ASP A 129 -9.28 26.10 -10.45
C ASP A 129 -9.26 24.55 -10.40
N ALA A 130 -8.30 23.97 -9.66
CA ALA A 130 -8.08 22.53 -9.53
C ALA A 130 -8.88 21.95 -8.36
N THR A 131 -9.97 22.60 -7.94
CA THR A 131 -10.92 22.01 -7.01
C THR A 131 -11.53 20.79 -7.68
N SER A 132 -11.21 19.59 -7.20
CA SER A 132 -11.93 18.40 -7.65
C SER A 132 -13.42 18.65 -7.41
N VAL A 133 -14.25 18.51 -8.45
CA VAL A 133 -15.72 18.70 -8.40
C VAL A 133 -16.36 17.89 -7.26
N TRP A 134 -15.67 16.84 -6.80
CA TRP A 134 -16.08 15.94 -5.74
C TRP A 134 -15.74 16.38 -4.31
N MET A 135 -14.87 17.38 -4.12
CA MET A 135 -14.42 17.88 -2.80
C MET A 135 -14.94 19.28 -2.47
N SER A 136 -15.73 19.92 -3.35
CA SER A 136 -16.28 21.27 -3.16
C SER A 136 -17.70 21.29 -2.56
N GLY A 137 -17.97 20.46 -1.55
CA GLY A 137 -19.27 20.39 -0.86
C GLY A 137 -19.27 21.02 0.53
N ASN A 138 -20.41 21.58 0.95
CA ASN A 138 -20.64 22.08 2.32
C ASN A 138 -20.56 20.99 3.41
N PHE A 139 -20.48 19.72 3.01
CA PHE A 139 -20.40 18.55 3.90
C PHE A 139 -18.97 17.96 4.02
N VAL A 140 -17.96 18.63 3.46
CA VAL A 140 -16.55 18.19 3.56
C VAL A 140 -15.87 18.91 4.72
N ASN A 141 -15.40 18.16 5.71
CA ASN A 141 -14.67 18.72 6.84
C ASN A 141 -13.28 19.17 6.40
N ARG A 142 -13.03 20.48 6.44
CA ARG A 142 -11.77 21.10 6.03
C ARG A 142 -10.62 20.90 7.05
N LEU A 143 -10.94 20.45 8.26
CA LEU A 143 -10.01 20.21 9.37
C LEU A 143 -9.64 18.72 9.57
N ALA A 144 -9.93 17.88 8.58
CA ALA A 144 -9.60 16.44 8.62
C ALA A 144 -8.29 16.14 7.86
N ALA A 145 -7.18 16.75 8.29
CA ALA A 145 -5.88 16.48 7.68
C ALA A 145 -5.30 15.10 8.10
N MET A 146 -5.49 14.71 9.36
CA MET A 146 -4.87 13.51 9.92
C MET A 146 -5.91 12.38 10.15
N PRO A 147 -5.65 11.14 9.70
CA PRO A 147 -4.55 10.70 8.84
C PRO A 147 -4.84 10.98 7.34
N SER A 148 -3.80 11.05 6.51
CA SER A 148 -3.98 11.27 5.07
C SER A 148 -4.56 10.03 4.38
N MET A 149 -5.87 10.03 4.12
CA MET A 149 -6.54 8.92 3.44
C MET A 149 -6.14 8.77 1.98
N HIS A 150 -5.79 9.87 1.31
CA HIS A 150 -5.25 9.83 -0.05
C HIS A 150 -3.97 8.99 -0.11
N PHE A 151 -3.05 9.28 0.81
CA PHE A 151 -1.84 8.50 0.94
C PHE A 151 -2.11 7.08 1.45
N GLY A 152 -3.00 6.90 2.44
CA GLY A 152 -3.36 5.59 2.98
C GLY A 152 -3.86 4.61 1.92
N TYR A 153 -4.74 5.06 1.02
CA TYR A 153 -5.16 4.24 -0.12
C TYR A 153 -4.01 3.97 -1.09
N ALA A 154 -3.20 4.97 -1.42
CA ALA A 154 -2.06 4.80 -2.31
C ALA A 154 -1.02 3.82 -1.77
N PHE A 155 -0.77 3.87 -0.45
CA PHE A 155 0.10 2.95 0.27
C PHE A 155 -0.48 1.54 0.28
N CYS A 156 -1.77 1.38 0.59
CA CYS A 156 -2.44 0.07 0.54
C CYS A 156 -2.39 -0.55 -0.87
N ILE A 157 -2.65 0.25 -1.91
CA ILE A 157 -2.53 -0.17 -3.32
C ILE A 157 -1.09 -0.57 -3.62
N GLY A 158 -0.12 0.25 -3.21
CA GLY A 158 1.30 -0.02 -3.36
C GLY A 158 1.71 -1.36 -2.76
N CYS A 159 1.29 -1.63 -1.51
CA CYS A 159 1.52 -2.90 -0.83
C CYS A 159 0.90 -4.09 -1.58
N VAL A 160 -0.32 -3.94 -2.14
CA VAL A 160 -0.94 -5.01 -2.94
C VAL A 160 -0.12 -5.30 -4.19
N PHE A 161 0.29 -4.27 -4.93
CA PHE A 161 1.12 -4.44 -6.14
C PHE A 161 2.49 -5.04 -5.82
N MET A 162 3.13 -4.61 -4.74
CA MET A 162 4.39 -5.18 -4.26
C MET A 162 4.22 -6.65 -3.85
N TYR A 163 3.15 -7.00 -3.14
CA TYR A 163 2.86 -8.39 -2.78
C TYR A 163 2.62 -9.25 -4.04
N GLU A 164 1.83 -8.74 -4.98
CA GLU A 164 1.48 -9.40 -6.23
C GLU A 164 2.65 -9.48 -7.23
N SER A 165 3.67 -8.64 -7.11
CA SER A 165 4.92 -8.74 -7.89
C SER A 165 5.72 -10.02 -7.55
N ALA A 166 5.44 -10.63 -6.39
CA ALA A 166 6.23 -11.70 -5.80
C ALA A 166 7.74 -11.36 -5.73
N ALA A 167 8.13 -10.09 -5.69
CA ALA A 167 9.53 -9.66 -5.72
C ALA A 167 10.34 -10.28 -4.58
N LEU A 168 9.77 -10.39 -3.37
CA LEU A 168 10.41 -11.05 -2.23
C LEU A 168 10.64 -12.56 -2.46
N SER A 169 9.66 -13.26 -3.03
CA SER A 169 9.77 -14.68 -3.35
C SER A 169 10.76 -14.93 -4.50
N GLY A 170 10.78 -14.03 -5.49
CA GLY A 170 11.74 -14.05 -6.61
C GLY A 170 13.17 -13.79 -6.16
N ALA A 171 13.38 -12.80 -5.29
CA ALA A 171 14.69 -12.50 -4.71
C ALA A 171 15.18 -13.68 -3.84
N LYS A 172 14.31 -14.29 -3.04
CA LYS A 172 14.66 -15.46 -2.21
C LYS A 172 14.95 -16.70 -3.05
N GLN A 173 14.23 -16.91 -4.16
CA GLN A 173 14.47 -18.02 -5.10
C GLN A 173 15.72 -17.80 -5.95
N MET A 174 15.99 -16.55 -6.36
CA MET A 174 17.22 -16.14 -7.03
C MET A 174 18.43 -16.30 -6.11
N TYR A 175 18.35 -15.82 -4.86
CA TYR A 175 19.38 -16.04 -3.84
C TYR A 175 19.66 -17.52 -3.60
N ARG A 176 18.62 -18.35 -3.49
CA ARG A 176 18.75 -19.81 -3.39
C ARG A 176 19.38 -20.45 -4.63
N ARG A 177 19.07 -19.95 -5.84
CA ARG A 177 19.71 -20.40 -7.09
C ARG A 177 21.18 -20.01 -7.16
N PHE A 178 21.52 -18.76 -6.79
CA PHE A 178 22.91 -18.31 -6.68
C PHE A 178 23.72 -19.11 -5.66
N GLY A 179 23.07 -19.52 -4.55
CA GLY A 179 23.66 -20.43 -3.57
C GLY A 179 23.91 -21.84 -4.12
N LYS A 180 23.04 -22.35 -5.01
CA LYS A 180 23.20 -23.67 -5.66
C LYS A 180 24.16 -23.67 -6.85
N THR A 181 24.38 -22.54 -7.53
CA THR A 181 25.35 -22.41 -8.64
C THR A 181 26.78 -22.22 -8.18
N ARG A 182 27.02 -22.10 -6.87
CA ARG A 182 28.37 -22.11 -6.31
C ARG A 182 28.80 -23.58 -6.22
N ASN A 183 29.78 -23.98 -7.03
CA ASN A 183 30.32 -25.34 -7.03
C ASN A 183 30.68 -25.75 -5.58
N PRO A 184 30.08 -26.84 -5.03
CA PRO A 184 30.40 -27.32 -3.69
C PRO A 184 31.89 -27.67 -3.51
N SER A 185 32.60 -27.91 -4.61
CA SER A 185 34.01 -28.28 -4.64
C SER A 185 35.00 -27.13 -4.35
N GLU A 186 34.54 -25.87 -4.31
CA GLU A 186 35.43 -24.70 -4.08
C GLU A 186 35.23 -24.01 -2.73
N THR A 187 34.40 -24.57 -1.84
CA THR A 187 34.08 -23.91 -0.56
C THR A 187 34.60 -24.74 0.62
N TRP A 188 35.65 -24.25 1.29
CA TRP A 188 36.27 -24.86 2.48
C TRP A 188 35.41 -24.82 3.76
N LEU A 189 34.17 -24.35 3.68
CA LEU A 189 33.26 -24.29 4.82
C LEU A 189 32.16 -25.36 4.66
N PRO A 190 31.93 -26.21 5.68
CA PRO A 190 30.87 -27.21 5.64
C PRO A 190 29.50 -26.54 5.43
N VAL A 191 28.76 -26.97 4.41
CA VAL A 191 27.35 -26.59 4.22
C VAL A 191 26.52 -27.54 5.08
N PRO A 192 25.79 -27.06 6.11
CA PRO A 192 24.95 -27.95 6.92
C PRO A 192 23.83 -28.57 6.06
N GLY A 193 23.84 -29.91 5.93
CA GLY A 193 22.74 -30.68 5.32
C GLY A 193 22.90 -31.07 3.85
N ALA A 194 24.11 -31.09 3.29
CA ALA A 194 24.35 -31.53 1.90
C ALA A 194 24.56 -33.06 1.77
N ASP A 195 24.72 -33.74 2.90
CA ASP A 195 25.18 -35.11 3.04
C ASP A 195 24.03 -36.11 3.18
N GLU A 196 22.84 -35.68 3.61
CA GLU A 196 21.68 -36.58 3.75
C GLU A 196 20.92 -36.83 2.44
N GLU A 197 20.91 -35.87 1.50
CA GLU A 197 20.11 -35.99 0.26
C GLU A 197 20.77 -36.87 -0.80
N ASN A 198 22.09 -37.13 -0.70
CA ASN A 198 22.85 -37.93 -1.66
C ASN A 198 23.10 -39.39 -1.23
N LEU A 199 22.69 -39.80 -0.02
CA LEU A 199 22.90 -41.18 0.46
C LEU A 199 21.81 -42.17 0.02
N ASN A 200 20.74 -41.70 -0.64
CA ASN A 200 19.63 -42.56 -1.07
C ASN A 200 19.63 -42.90 -2.57
N ALA A 201 20.66 -42.48 -3.32
CA ALA A 201 20.83 -42.83 -4.73
C ALA A 201 21.88 -43.94 -4.87
N SER A 202 21.53 -45.17 -4.49
CA SER A 202 22.30 -46.35 -4.86
C SER A 202 21.44 -47.31 -5.71
N PRO A 203 21.90 -47.71 -6.91
CA PRO A 203 21.13 -48.56 -7.82
C PRO A 203 21.42 -50.02 -7.49
N ASN A 204 20.41 -50.76 -7.04
CA ASN A 204 20.21 -52.21 -7.28
C ASN A 204 19.20 -52.77 -6.27
N HIS A 205 17.99 -53.06 -6.74
CA HIS A 205 17.24 -54.21 -6.22
C HIS A 205 16.33 -54.77 -7.32
N ILE A 206 16.71 -55.95 -7.80
CA ILE A 206 15.91 -56.84 -8.64
C ILE A 206 14.77 -57.40 -7.78
N SER A 207 13.52 -57.37 -8.24
CA SER A 207 12.42 -58.25 -7.79
C SER A 207 11.24 -58.25 -8.78
N LEU A 208 11.19 -59.32 -9.57
CA LEU A 208 10.03 -60.12 -10.01
C LEU A 208 8.72 -59.43 -10.45
N GLU A 209 8.38 -59.63 -11.72
CA GLU A 209 7.03 -59.49 -12.27
C GLU A 209 6.04 -60.48 -11.64
N GLN A 210 4.84 -60.00 -11.28
CA GLN A 210 3.56 -60.69 -11.50
C GLN A 210 2.43 -59.68 -11.79
N PRO A 211 1.44 -60.03 -12.63
CA PRO A 211 0.45 -59.09 -13.16
C PRO A 211 -0.82 -59.02 -12.29
N GLY A 212 -1.36 -57.82 -12.05
CA GLY A 212 -2.61 -57.69 -11.31
C GLY A 212 -3.12 -56.26 -11.16
N SER A 213 -4.17 -55.96 -11.93
CA SER A 213 -5.18 -54.91 -11.79
C SER A 213 -5.12 -53.98 -10.56
N GLY A 214 -5.04 -52.67 -10.82
CA GLY A 214 -5.38 -51.64 -9.84
C GLY A 214 -4.80 -50.29 -10.20
N GLY A 215 -5.49 -49.52 -11.05
CA GLY A 215 -5.09 -48.17 -11.42
C GLY A 215 -5.04 -47.25 -10.21
N SER A 216 -3.84 -47.03 -9.66
CA SER A 216 -3.56 -45.97 -8.71
C SER A 216 -3.04 -44.76 -9.48
N SER A 217 -3.95 -43.85 -9.82
CA SER A 217 -3.63 -42.54 -10.37
C SER A 217 -2.95 -41.70 -9.29
N THR A 218 -1.61 -41.73 -9.25
CA THR A 218 -0.81 -40.69 -8.58
C THR A 218 -1.13 -39.35 -9.22
N ILE A 219 -2.01 -38.58 -8.56
CA ILE A 219 -2.29 -37.19 -8.88
C ILE A 219 -1.01 -36.41 -8.55
N ASN A 220 -0.17 -36.23 -9.56
CA ASN A 220 0.85 -35.18 -9.53
C ASN A 220 0.11 -33.84 -9.47
N THR A 221 -0.15 -33.33 -8.27
CA THR A 221 -0.52 -31.94 -8.04
C THR A 221 0.70 -31.07 -8.36
N THR A 222 1.00 -30.90 -9.65
CA THR A 222 1.79 -29.78 -10.12
C THR A 222 0.94 -28.54 -9.87
N SER A 223 1.14 -27.92 -8.71
CA SER A 223 0.60 -26.60 -8.43
C SER A 223 1.16 -25.66 -9.49
N SER A 224 0.38 -25.43 -10.55
CA SER A 224 0.67 -24.42 -11.57
C SER A 224 0.51 -23.05 -10.92
N SER A 225 1.54 -22.63 -10.16
CA SER A 225 1.73 -21.23 -9.88
C SER A 225 1.92 -20.57 -11.24
N SER A 226 0.87 -19.90 -11.73
CA SER A 226 0.96 -19.01 -12.88
C SER A 226 1.98 -17.93 -12.54
N GLU A 227 3.25 -18.22 -12.79
CA GLU A 227 4.34 -17.30 -12.55
C GLU A 227 4.25 -16.22 -13.63
N ARG A 228 3.79 -15.03 -13.22
CA ARG A 228 3.80 -13.86 -14.10
C ARG A 228 5.21 -13.67 -14.67
N SER A 229 5.28 -13.21 -15.92
CA SER A 229 6.56 -12.95 -16.57
C SER A 229 7.40 -11.96 -15.75
N VAL A 230 8.73 -12.13 -15.77
CA VAL A 230 9.69 -11.24 -15.10
C VAL A 230 9.41 -9.74 -15.37
N PRO A 231 9.17 -9.29 -16.62
CA PRO A 231 8.86 -7.88 -16.86
C PRO A 231 7.57 -7.43 -16.17
N SER A 232 6.53 -8.28 -16.13
CA SER A 232 5.30 -7.96 -15.38
C SER A 232 5.55 -7.85 -13.88
N ARG A 233 6.43 -8.67 -13.30
CA ARG A 233 6.80 -8.57 -11.88
C ARG A 233 7.52 -7.26 -11.57
N ILE A 234 8.47 -6.88 -12.42
CA ILE A 234 9.20 -5.61 -12.30
C ILE A 234 8.22 -4.43 -12.42
N ALA A 235 7.32 -4.46 -13.40
CA ALA A 235 6.32 -3.40 -13.59
C ALA A 235 5.40 -3.25 -12.37
N PHE A 236 4.92 -4.35 -11.79
CA PHE A 236 4.08 -4.32 -10.60
C PHE A 236 4.84 -3.78 -9.38
N PHE A 237 6.09 -4.18 -9.19
CA PHE A 237 6.91 -3.66 -8.11
C PHE A 237 7.19 -2.16 -8.28
N ALA A 238 7.60 -1.75 -9.48
CA ALA A 238 7.86 -0.35 -9.80
C ALA A 238 6.62 0.52 -9.58
N PHE A 239 5.44 0.07 -10.05
CA PHE A 239 4.18 0.77 -9.80
C PHE A 239 3.85 0.82 -8.30
N GLY A 240 4.08 -0.28 -7.57
CA GLY A 240 3.82 -0.37 -6.14
C GLY A 240 4.67 0.58 -5.29
N VAL A 241 5.86 0.93 -5.75
CA VAL A 241 6.72 1.94 -5.12
C VAL A 241 6.41 3.34 -5.62
N TRP A 242 6.24 3.50 -6.94
CA TRP A 242 6.03 4.80 -7.57
C TRP A 242 4.72 5.47 -7.13
N TYR A 243 3.62 4.74 -7.09
CA TYR A 243 2.31 5.32 -6.80
C TYR A 243 2.21 5.97 -5.40
N PRO A 244 2.57 5.32 -4.28
CA PRO A 244 2.55 5.97 -2.98
C PRO A 244 3.56 7.12 -2.87
N LEU A 245 4.73 7.04 -3.52
CA LEU A 245 5.70 8.14 -3.55
C LEU A 245 5.19 9.35 -4.34
N TRP A 246 4.50 9.10 -5.46
CA TRP A 246 3.86 10.15 -6.24
C TRP A 246 2.82 10.89 -5.39
N VAL A 247 1.94 10.16 -4.71
CA VAL A 247 0.92 10.76 -3.84
C VAL A 247 1.55 11.49 -2.66
N LEU A 248 2.60 10.94 -2.04
CA LEU A 248 3.35 11.60 -0.96
C LEU A 248 3.93 12.94 -1.42
N LEU A 249 4.59 12.96 -2.57
CA LEU A 249 5.15 14.18 -3.14
C LEU A 249 4.04 15.19 -3.43
N THR A 250 2.93 14.74 -4.00
CA THR A 250 1.76 15.58 -4.29
C THR A 250 1.21 16.23 -3.02
N ILE A 251 0.93 15.48 -1.95
CA ILE A 251 0.27 16.05 -0.75
C ILE A 251 1.17 17.06 0.00
N ILE A 252 2.49 16.86 -0.04
CA ILE A 252 3.47 17.77 0.59
C ILE A 252 3.69 19.00 -0.29
N ALA A 253 3.91 18.82 -1.60
CA ALA A 253 4.14 19.92 -2.54
C ALA A 253 2.95 20.89 -2.60
N THR A 254 1.73 20.36 -2.41
CA THR A 254 0.48 21.12 -2.43
C THR A 254 0.06 21.64 -1.06
N ALA A 255 0.87 21.41 -0.01
CA ALA A 255 0.57 21.77 1.38
C ALA A 255 -0.80 21.29 1.89
N ASN A 256 -1.25 20.14 1.40
CA ASN A 256 -2.52 19.54 1.80
C ASN A 256 -2.43 18.72 3.08
N HIS A 257 -1.28 18.08 3.30
CA HIS A 257 -1.03 17.21 4.44
C HIS A 257 0.43 17.33 4.89
N TYR A 258 0.67 17.01 6.16
CA TYR A 258 2.01 16.90 6.73
C TYR A 258 2.66 15.57 6.35
N LEU A 259 3.98 15.48 6.46
CA LEU A 259 4.68 14.20 6.30
C LEU A 259 4.25 13.22 7.40
N MET A 260 4.02 13.71 8.62
CA MET A 260 3.51 12.91 9.73
C MET A 260 2.13 12.29 9.44
N ASP A 261 1.26 12.97 8.69
CA ASP A 261 -0.05 12.43 8.31
C ASP A 261 0.10 11.15 7.46
N ALA A 262 1.13 11.09 6.61
CA ALA A 262 1.45 9.92 5.79
C ALA A 262 2.06 8.78 6.62
N MET A 263 2.87 9.11 7.63
CA MET A 263 3.41 8.12 8.56
C MET A 263 2.29 7.48 9.39
N VAL A 264 1.38 8.29 9.93
CA VAL A 264 0.21 7.80 10.68
C VAL A 264 -0.70 7.00 9.76
N ALA A 265 -0.95 7.46 8.53
CA ALA A 265 -1.73 6.69 7.56
C ALA A 265 -1.10 5.32 7.24
N SER A 266 0.23 5.24 7.12
CA SER A 266 0.94 3.96 6.95
C SER A 266 0.70 3.02 8.12
N LEU A 267 0.81 3.55 9.35
CA LEU A 267 0.56 2.78 10.58
C LEU A 267 -0.90 2.30 10.63
N VAL A 268 -1.85 3.17 10.28
CA VAL A 268 -3.27 2.84 10.21
C VAL A 268 -3.53 1.73 9.18
N VAL A 269 -2.86 1.74 8.03
CA VAL A 269 -2.98 0.65 7.04
C VAL A 269 -2.44 -0.67 7.59
N VAL A 270 -1.30 -0.65 8.29
CA VAL A 270 -0.72 -1.85 8.93
C VAL A 270 -1.65 -2.37 10.03
N MET A 271 -2.20 -1.47 10.85
CA MET A 271 -3.20 -1.80 11.87
C MET A 271 -4.46 -2.39 11.24
N ALA A 272 -5.00 -1.77 10.19
CA ALA A 272 -6.14 -2.28 9.44
C ALA A 272 -5.89 -3.68 8.88
N PHE A 273 -4.70 -3.92 8.32
CA PHE A 273 -4.33 -5.22 7.78
C PHE A 273 -4.20 -6.30 8.87
N THR A 274 -3.62 -5.97 10.02
CA THR A 274 -3.50 -6.90 11.15
C THR A 274 -4.86 -7.19 11.80
N CYS A 275 -5.69 -6.16 12.01
CA CYS A 275 -7.06 -6.31 12.48
C CYS A 275 -7.93 -7.14 11.52
N ASN A 276 -7.71 -7.05 10.22
CA ASN A 276 -8.41 -7.89 9.23
C ASN A 276 -8.20 -9.39 9.50
N ARG A 277 -7.04 -9.80 10.03
CA ARG A 277 -6.82 -11.19 10.47
C ARG A 277 -7.61 -11.53 11.73
N ILE A 278 -7.67 -10.61 12.68
CA ILE A 278 -8.42 -10.78 13.93
C ILE A 278 -9.92 -10.90 13.64
N LEU A 279 -10.45 -10.11 12.69
CA LEU A 279 -11.86 -10.20 12.27
C LEU A 279 -12.25 -11.58 11.75
N MET A 280 -11.32 -12.35 11.20
CA MET A 280 -11.61 -13.72 10.76
C MET A 280 -11.94 -14.65 11.95
N ASN A 281 -11.52 -14.33 13.17
CA ASN A 281 -11.92 -15.07 14.37
C ASN A 281 -13.40 -14.84 14.72
N PHE A 282 -14.02 -13.77 14.21
CA PHE A 282 -15.43 -13.44 14.40
C PHE A 282 -16.35 -14.06 13.34
N LEU A 283 -15.83 -14.91 12.44
CA LEU A 283 -16.67 -15.65 11.48
C LEU A 283 -17.80 -16.47 12.13
N PRO A 284 -17.61 -17.15 13.29
CA PRO A 284 -18.71 -17.83 13.96
C PRO A 284 -19.83 -16.88 14.40
N LEU A 285 -19.48 -15.65 14.79
CA LEU A 285 -20.44 -14.61 15.17
C LEU A 285 -21.17 -14.05 13.96
N GLU A 286 -20.48 -13.88 12.83
CA GLU A 286 -21.10 -13.53 11.54
C GLU A 286 -22.13 -14.58 11.13
N ASP A 287 -21.78 -15.86 11.19
CA ASP A 287 -22.67 -16.95 10.78
C ASP A 287 -23.87 -17.08 11.74
N LEU A 288 -23.68 -16.84 13.05
CA LEU A 288 -24.78 -16.75 14.02
C LEU A 288 -25.74 -15.60 13.70
N LEU A 289 -25.21 -14.43 13.33
CA LEU A 289 -26.00 -13.26 12.99
C LEU A 289 -26.77 -13.44 11.69
N LEU A 290 -26.15 -14.03 10.66
CA LEU A 290 -26.83 -14.40 9.41
C LEU A 290 -27.92 -15.44 9.67
N TRP A 291 -27.67 -16.42 10.52
CA TRP A 291 -28.68 -17.38 10.95
C TRP A 291 -29.85 -16.68 11.68
N ALA A 292 -29.56 -15.79 12.63
CA ALA A 292 -30.56 -15.04 13.39
C ALA A 292 -31.45 -14.15 12.49
N TRP A 293 -30.86 -13.56 11.43
CA TRP A 293 -31.60 -12.75 10.45
C TRP A 293 -32.13 -13.54 9.26
N ARG A 294 -31.97 -14.88 9.23
CA ARG A 294 -32.38 -15.76 8.13
C ARG A 294 -31.83 -15.28 6.77
N LEU A 295 -30.61 -14.76 6.77
CA LEU A 295 -29.91 -14.31 5.55
C LEU A 295 -28.98 -15.41 5.06
N GLU A 296 -28.97 -15.63 3.74
CA GLU A 296 -28.04 -16.55 3.10
C GLU A 296 -26.71 -15.84 2.78
N LYS A 297 -25.59 -16.51 3.05
CA LYS A 297 -24.25 -15.96 2.77
C LYS A 297 -23.99 -15.98 1.26
N PRO A 298 -23.65 -14.85 0.63
CA PRO A 298 -23.40 -14.82 -0.80
C PRO A 298 -22.17 -15.66 -1.15
N VAL A 299 -22.26 -16.42 -2.23
CA VAL A 299 -21.14 -17.23 -2.72
C VAL A 299 -19.98 -16.33 -3.12
N PRO A 300 -18.75 -16.58 -2.62
CA PRO A 300 -17.59 -15.77 -2.97
C PRO A 300 -17.29 -15.86 -4.47
N THR A 301 -17.29 -14.72 -5.14
CA THR A 301 -17.04 -14.60 -6.59
C THR A 301 -15.93 -13.60 -6.89
N THR A 302 -15.09 -13.92 -7.87
CA THR A 302 -14.15 -12.99 -8.52
C THR A 302 -14.37 -13.07 -10.02
N GLY A 303 -13.92 -12.04 -10.76
CA GLY A 303 -14.10 -11.99 -12.21
C GLY A 303 -13.54 -13.21 -12.95
N MET A 304 -12.48 -13.84 -12.44
CA MET A 304 -11.87 -15.03 -13.05
C MET A 304 -12.65 -16.33 -12.84
N ARG A 305 -13.51 -16.46 -11.81
CA ARG A 305 -14.29 -17.69 -11.60
C ARG A 305 -15.32 -17.92 -12.70
N ARG A 306 -15.73 -16.87 -13.41
CA ARG A 306 -16.64 -16.94 -14.57
C ARG A 306 -15.97 -17.45 -15.86
N ARG A 307 -14.65 -17.66 -15.85
CA ARG A 307 -13.87 -18.14 -17.02
C ARG A 307 -13.63 -19.66 -17.05
N ARG A 308 -14.08 -20.40 -16.04
CA ARG A 308 -14.05 -21.88 -16.09
C ARG A 308 -15.41 -22.35 -16.62
N PRO A 309 -15.48 -22.82 -17.87
CA PRO A 309 -16.66 -23.54 -18.36
C PRO A 309 -16.87 -24.83 -17.58
#